data_AF-A0A3P7IWY6-F1
#
_entry.id   AF-A0A3P7IWY6-F1
#
_cell.length_a   1.000
_cell.length_b   1.000
_cell.length_c   1.000
_cell.angle_alpha   90.00
_cell.angle_beta   90.00
_cell.angle_gamma   90.00
#
_symmetry.space_group_name_H-M   'P 1'
#
loop_
_entity.id
_entity.type
_entity.pdbx_description
1 polymer ?
#
loop_
_entity_poly.entity_id
_entity_poly.type
_entity_poly.pdbx_seq_one_letter_code
_entity_poly.pdbx_strand_id
1 'polypeptide(L)'
;MRRPPQEKEEKEPEALSEAAQAILAAKKRHEEEEAARMAEYYERRRVEKEQQEEELRVLKEKQQKRREEREEEEREFAAKMKEVEERNRQEEEQRRQRREADRLKKEEERKKKEEVCGSFIGVPSGYGAPNYKVSHSKTGEEKTMMSASAQAEMEKQQKEEAKRAFLAAVSRKPDMSSVMVNDLKTQILNLHQRIVRLEGDKYDLQKRHERLEYDLKELRERQIQMIRHKAQKMGLDPDEAASSLHPPKITVASKFDRQTDQRSFGDRRELFEHPAIKKRLKIARGTARPPPDWGRKENEELEQI
;
A
#
# COMPACT_ATOMS: atom_id res chain seq x y z
N MET A 1 -79.51 77.29 10.02
CA MET A 1 -79.17 76.89 8.63
C MET A 1 -77.67 76.98 8.43
N ARG A 2 -77.10 76.04 7.66
CA ARG A 2 -75.66 75.78 7.45
C ARG A 2 -74.87 77.02 6.98
N ARG A 3 -73.66 77.22 7.51
CA ARG A 3 -72.61 78.06 6.90
C ARG A 3 -71.77 77.20 5.92
N PRO A 4 -71.33 77.75 4.77
CA PRO A 4 -70.91 76.99 3.59
C PRO A 4 -69.50 76.38 3.71
N PRO A 5 -69.14 75.43 2.82
CA PRO A 5 -67.81 74.85 2.78
C PRO A 5 -66.80 75.89 2.29
N GLN A 6 -65.73 76.12 3.04
CA GLN A 6 -64.63 76.95 2.58
C GLN A 6 -63.61 76.10 1.81
N GLU A 7 -63.23 76.68 0.68
CA GLU A 7 -62.50 76.09 -0.43
C GLU A 7 -61.09 75.64 -0.04
N LYS A 8 -60.65 74.59 -0.72
CA LYS A 8 -59.26 74.12 -0.70
C LYS A 8 -58.40 75.16 -1.43
N GLU A 9 -57.48 75.80 -0.72
CA GLU A 9 -56.28 76.34 -1.35
C GLU A 9 -55.24 75.21 -1.39
N GLU A 10 -54.96 74.75 -2.60
CA GLU A 10 -53.79 73.94 -2.93
C GLU A 10 -52.54 74.81 -2.71
N LYS A 11 -51.68 74.41 -1.77
CA LYS A 11 -50.26 74.76 -1.78
C LYS A 11 -49.46 73.51 -2.10
N GLU A 12 -48.88 73.53 -3.29
CA GLU A 12 -47.85 72.60 -3.76
C GLU A 12 -46.61 72.58 -2.83
N PRO A 13 -45.78 71.52 -2.86
CA PRO A 13 -45.02 71.06 -1.71
C PRO A 13 -43.86 72.00 -1.41
N GLU A 14 -43.93 72.68 -0.26
CA GLU A 14 -42.81 73.44 0.27
C GLU A 14 -41.60 72.52 0.39
N ALA A 15 -40.54 72.90 -0.33
CA ALA A 15 -39.25 72.25 -0.37
C ALA A 15 -38.85 71.75 1.02
N LEU A 16 -38.49 70.47 1.12
CA LEU A 16 -37.82 69.89 2.29
C LEU A 16 -36.81 70.90 2.80
N SER A 17 -37.06 71.43 4.00
CA SER A 17 -36.23 72.40 4.71
C SER A 17 -34.74 72.13 4.45
N GLU A 18 -33.93 73.16 4.27
CA GLU A 18 -32.48 73.05 4.05
C GLU A 18 -31.80 72.14 5.09
N ALA A 19 -32.33 72.10 6.32
CA ALA A 19 -31.94 71.18 7.37
C ALA A 19 -32.30 69.71 7.09
N ALA A 20 -33.47 69.43 6.51
CA ALA A 20 -33.86 68.09 6.08
C ALA A 20 -33.03 67.59 4.89
N GLN A 21 -32.65 68.49 3.97
CA GLN A 21 -31.73 68.16 2.87
C GLN A 21 -30.31 67.88 3.38
N ALA A 22 -29.83 68.64 4.36
CA ALA A 22 -28.53 68.39 4.99
C ALA A 22 -28.48 67.04 5.73
N ILE A 23 -29.57 66.65 6.44
CA ILE A 23 -29.67 65.35 7.10
C ILE A 23 -29.72 64.20 6.08
N LEU A 24 -30.43 64.37 4.97
CA LEU A 24 -30.46 63.37 3.89
C LEU A 24 -29.10 63.23 3.20
N ALA A 25 -28.38 64.33 2.99
CA ALA A 25 -27.03 64.30 2.43
C ALA A 25 -26.03 63.61 3.38
N ALA A 26 -26.13 63.85 4.68
CA ALA A 26 -25.31 63.17 5.69
C ALA A 26 -25.59 61.65 5.74
N LYS A 27 -26.87 61.25 5.67
CA LYS A 27 -27.26 59.83 5.58
C LYS A 27 -26.74 59.16 4.32
N LYS A 28 -26.84 59.82 3.17
CA LYS A 28 -26.31 59.30 1.90
C LYS A 28 -24.79 59.11 1.95
N ARG A 29 -24.04 60.05 2.53
CA ARG A 29 -22.59 59.89 2.71
C ARG A 29 -22.24 58.70 3.61
N HIS A 30 -22.97 58.51 4.70
CA HIS A 30 -22.78 57.35 5.56
C HIS A 30 -23.11 56.03 4.85
N GLU A 31 -24.21 55.99 4.09
CA GLU A 31 -24.59 54.82 3.29
C GLU A 31 -23.55 54.53 2.18
N GLU A 32 -22.99 55.55 1.53
CA GLU A 32 -21.93 55.42 0.53
C GLU A 32 -20.61 54.93 1.16
N GLU A 33 -20.23 55.43 2.35
CA GLU A 33 -19.06 54.97 3.09
C GLU A 33 -19.21 53.51 3.55
N GLU A 34 -20.41 53.12 4.03
CA GLU A 34 -20.70 51.72 4.37
C GLU A 34 -20.71 50.82 3.12
N ALA A 35 -21.27 51.28 2.01
CA ALA A 35 -21.25 50.55 0.75
C ALA A 35 -19.83 50.36 0.20
N ALA A 36 -18.98 51.39 0.30
CA ALA A 36 -17.56 51.31 -0.08
C ALA A 36 -16.81 50.30 0.81
N ARG A 37 -17.03 50.34 2.12
CA ARG A 37 -16.42 49.38 3.07
C ARG A 37 -16.84 47.93 2.78
N MET A 38 -18.11 47.72 2.41
CA MET A 38 -18.60 46.40 2.02
C MET A 38 -18.01 45.95 0.69
N ALA A 39 -17.89 46.84 -0.30
CA ALA A 39 -17.25 46.55 -1.58
C ALA A 39 -15.78 46.16 -1.42
N GLU A 40 -15.01 46.89 -0.60
CA GLU A 40 -13.62 46.55 -0.26
C GLU A 40 -13.51 45.18 0.42
N TYR A 41 -14.45 44.84 1.30
CA TYR A 41 -14.49 43.52 1.94
C TYR A 41 -14.77 42.39 0.92
N TYR A 42 -15.70 42.60 -0.01
CA TYR A 42 -15.99 41.64 -1.07
C TYR A 42 -14.82 41.46 -2.04
N GLU A 43 -14.17 42.55 -2.43
CA GLU A 43 -12.97 42.51 -3.28
C GLU A 43 -11.82 41.79 -2.59
N ARG A 44 -11.55 42.09 -1.30
CA ARG A 44 -10.53 41.38 -0.51
C ARG A 44 -10.81 39.88 -0.44
N ARG A 45 -12.07 39.49 -0.25
CA ARG A 45 -12.48 38.08 -0.21
C ARG A 45 -12.43 37.42 -1.60
N ARG A 46 -12.64 38.16 -2.68
CA ARG A 46 -12.47 37.65 -4.05
C ARG A 46 -11.00 37.37 -4.32
N VAL A 47 -10.11 38.31 -4.01
CA VAL A 47 -8.66 38.16 -4.16
C VAL A 47 -8.12 37.01 -3.32
N GLU A 48 -8.58 36.86 -2.07
CA GLU A 48 -8.15 35.74 -1.21
C GLU A 48 -8.56 34.38 -1.79
N LYS A 49 -9.77 34.27 -2.37
CA LYS A 49 -10.20 33.05 -3.06
C LYS A 49 -9.40 32.79 -4.33
N GLU A 50 -9.15 33.82 -5.12
CA GLU A 50 -8.38 33.72 -6.37
C GLU A 50 -6.95 33.27 -6.08
N GLN A 51 -6.31 33.81 -5.04
CA GLN A 51 -4.99 33.37 -4.57
C GLN A 51 -5.00 31.90 -4.11
N GLN A 52 -6.00 31.49 -3.32
CA GLN A 52 -6.14 30.10 -2.88
C GLN A 52 -6.38 29.15 -4.07
N GLU A 53 -7.18 29.55 -5.04
CA GLU A 53 -7.43 28.77 -6.26
C GLU A 53 -6.17 28.67 -7.13
N GLU A 54 -5.42 29.76 -7.29
CA GLU A 54 -4.17 29.79 -8.05
C GLU A 54 -3.08 28.92 -7.40
N GLU A 55 -2.89 29.02 -6.09
CA GLU A 55 -1.98 28.15 -5.33
C GLU A 55 -2.36 26.66 -5.51
N LEU A 56 -3.66 26.35 -5.46
CA LEU A 56 -4.16 24.99 -5.63
C LEU A 56 -4.01 24.50 -7.08
N ARG A 57 -4.12 25.37 -8.08
CA ARG A 57 -3.83 25.05 -9.48
C ARG A 57 -2.34 24.79 -9.70
N VAL A 58 -1.46 25.64 -9.19
CA VAL A 58 0.01 25.45 -9.27
C VAL A 58 0.44 24.16 -8.60
N LEU A 59 -0.17 23.81 -7.46
CA LEU A 59 0.13 22.56 -6.76
C LEU A 59 -0.31 21.33 -7.57
N LYS A 60 -1.48 21.38 -8.20
CA LYS A 60 -1.98 20.32 -9.10
C LYS A 60 -1.13 20.18 -10.36
N GLU A 61 -0.73 21.29 -10.99
CA GLU A 61 0.13 21.29 -12.17
C GLU A 61 1.51 20.70 -11.85
N LYS A 62 2.12 21.08 -10.72
CA LYS A 62 3.37 20.47 -10.24
C LYS A 62 3.22 18.97 -9.97
N GLN A 63 2.07 18.53 -9.46
CA GLN A 63 1.82 17.11 -9.22
C GLN A 63 1.62 16.35 -10.53
N GLN A 64 0.91 16.93 -11.51
CA GLN A 64 0.76 16.37 -12.84
C GLN A 64 2.10 16.27 -13.56
N LYS A 65 2.90 17.33 -13.54
CA LYS A 65 4.24 17.34 -14.14
C LYS A 65 5.15 16.25 -13.55
N ARG A 66 5.15 16.07 -12.22
CA ARG A 66 5.88 14.95 -11.57
C ARG A 66 5.33 13.57 -11.91
N ARG A 67 4.07 13.47 -12.33
CA ARG A 67 3.46 12.21 -12.77
C ARG A 67 3.83 11.92 -14.22
N GLU A 68 3.79 12.94 -15.07
CA GLU A 68 4.20 12.87 -16.47
C GLU A 68 5.68 12.55 -16.59
N GLU A 69 6.55 13.21 -15.83
CA GLU A 69 7.99 12.92 -15.80
C GLU A 69 8.28 11.47 -15.39
N ARG A 70 7.58 10.95 -14.37
CA ARG A 70 7.69 9.53 -13.98
C ARG A 70 7.17 8.58 -15.05
N GLU A 71 6.09 8.94 -15.74
CA GLU A 71 5.53 8.14 -16.82
C GLU A 71 6.44 8.14 -18.06
N GLU A 72 7.09 9.26 -18.37
CA GLU A 72 8.08 9.37 -19.43
C GLU A 72 9.34 8.57 -19.11
N GLU A 73 9.88 8.68 -17.89
CA GLU A 73 11.02 7.86 -17.44
C GLU A 73 10.69 6.36 -17.46
N GLU A 74 9.49 5.96 -17.02
CA GLU A 74 9.04 4.55 -17.09
C GLU A 74 8.88 4.07 -18.53
N ARG A 75 8.34 4.93 -19.42
CA ARG A 75 8.17 4.62 -20.84
C ARG A 75 9.52 4.49 -21.55
N GLU A 76 10.48 5.36 -21.27
CA GLU A 76 11.85 5.27 -21.79
C GLU A 76 12.56 4.02 -21.28
N PHE A 77 12.42 3.71 -19.99
CA PHE A 77 12.99 2.50 -19.41
C PHE A 77 12.38 1.24 -20.02
N ALA A 78 11.05 1.20 -20.20
CA ALA A 78 10.36 0.09 -20.85
C ALA A 78 10.76 -0.06 -22.33
N ALA A 79 10.97 1.04 -23.05
CA ALA A 79 11.46 1.02 -24.43
C ALA A 79 12.88 0.44 -24.51
N LYS A 80 13.80 0.88 -23.64
CA LYS A 80 15.17 0.32 -23.55
C LYS A 80 15.16 -1.16 -23.19
N MET A 81 14.28 -1.59 -22.29
CA MET A 81 14.15 -3.01 -21.94
C MET A 81 13.65 -3.86 -23.12
N LYS A 82 12.67 -3.35 -23.88
CA LYS A 82 12.18 -4.02 -25.10
C LYS A 82 13.26 -4.12 -26.17
N GLU A 83 14.04 -3.08 -26.39
CA GLU A 83 15.14 -3.08 -27.36
C GLU A 83 16.23 -4.10 -26.98
N VAL A 84 16.57 -4.20 -25.69
CA VAL A 84 17.53 -5.21 -25.21
C VAL A 84 16.97 -6.63 -25.33
N GLU A 85 15.69 -6.84 -25.02
CA GLU A 85 15.02 -8.14 -25.19
C GLU A 85 14.94 -8.55 -26.67
N GLU A 86 14.62 -7.61 -27.55
CA GLU A 86 14.57 -7.85 -29.00
C GLU A 86 15.97 -8.17 -29.56
N ARG A 87 17.01 -7.43 -29.13
CA ARG A 87 18.39 -7.72 -29.51
C ARG A 87 18.82 -9.11 -29.02
N ASN A 88 18.49 -9.48 -27.80
CA ASN A 88 18.79 -10.81 -27.27
C ASN A 88 18.02 -11.91 -28.02
N ARG A 89 16.76 -11.69 -28.39
CA ARG A 89 15.96 -12.63 -29.20
C ARG A 89 16.56 -12.79 -30.60
N GLN A 90 16.95 -11.70 -31.25
CA GLN A 90 17.62 -11.74 -32.56
C GLN A 90 18.98 -12.46 -32.49
N GLU A 91 19.76 -12.24 -31.42
CA GLU A 91 21.03 -12.94 -31.21
C GLU A 91 20.84 -14.44 -30.93
N GLU A 92 19.80 -14.81 -30.15
CA GLU A 92 19.45 -16.20 -29.89
C GLU A 92 18.94 -16.92 -31.14
N GLU A 93 18.11 -16.26 -31.94
CA GLU A 93 17.66 -16.77 -33.24
C GLU A 93 18.83 -16.93 -34.22
N GLN A 94 19.75 -15.98 -34.31
CA GLN A 94 20.96 -16.12 -35.13
C GLN A 94 21.86 -17.26 -34.63
N ARG A 95 22.03 -17.42 -33.31
CA ARG A 95 22.80 -18.53 -32.73
C ARG A 95 22.11 -19.87 -32.93
N ARG A 96 20.78 -19.90 -33.00
CA ARG A 96 20.00 -21.10 -33.33
C ARG A 96 20.12 -21.44 -34.81
N GLN A 97 19.99 -20.47 -35.71
CA GLN A 97 20.17 -20.65 -37.15
C GLN A 97 21.59 -21.12 -37.49
N ARG A 98 22.63 -20.57 -36.85
CA ARG A 98 24.02 -21.05 -37.01
C ARG A 98 24.18 -22.51 -36.56
N ARG A 99 23.59 -22.88 -35.42
CA ARG A 99 23.62 -24.27 -34.92
C ARG A 99 22.87 -25.25 -35.84
N GLU A 100 21.74 -24.84 -36.41
CA GLU A 100 21.02 -25.68 -37.37
C GLU A 100 21.73 -25.77 -38.72
N ALA A 101 22.36 -24.71 -39.20
CA ALA A 101 23.17 -24.73 -40.42
C ALA A 101 24.41 -25.64 -40.27
N ASP A 102 25.10 -25.59 -39.13
CA ASP A 102 26.22 -26.49 -38.84
C ASP A 102 25.77 -27.95 -38.67
N ARG A 103 24.60 -28.19 -38.04
CA ARG A 103 24.01 -29.52 -37.94
C ARG A 103 23.65 -30.07 -39.32
N LEU A 104 23.04 -29.25 -40.17
CA LEU A 104 22.65 -29.65 -41.53
C LEU A 104 23.88 -29.95 -42.40
N LYS A 105 24.94 -29.13 -42.33
CA LYS A 105 26.21 -29.42 -43.01
C LYS A 105 26.84 -30.71 -42.53
N LYS A 106 26.82 -30.99 -41.22
CA LYS A 106 27.36 -32.23 -40.66
C LYS A 106 26.52 -33.45 -41.05
N GLU A 107 25.20 -33.29 -41.16
CA GLU A 107 24.31 -34.34 -41.66
C GLU A 107 24.47 -34.57 -43.17
N GLU A 108 24.69 -33.53 -43.97
CA GLU A 108 25.03 -33.66 -45.39
C GLU A 108 26.40 -34.33 -45.59
N GLU A 109 27.42 -33.95 -44.82
CA GLU A 109 28.72 -34.63 -44.83
C GLU A 109 28.62 -36.08 -44.35
N ARG A 110 27.82 -36.35 -43.31
CA ARG A 110 27.58 -37.71 -42.83
C ARG A 110 26.83 -38.53 -43.87
N LYS A 111 25.80 -37.98 -44.51
CA LYS A 111 25.01 -38.64 -45.56
C LYS A 111 25.86 -38.89 -46.80
N LYS A 112 26.74 -37.94 -47.18
CA LYS A 112 27.72 -38.12 -48.25
C LYS A 112 28.78 -39.17 -47.89
N LYS A 113 29.19 -39.26 -46.63
CA LYS A 113 30.10 -40.29 -46.13
C LYS A 113 29.42 -41.66 -46.03
N GLU A 114 28.14 -41.71 -45.67
CA GLU A 114 27.32 -42.91 -45.59
C GLU A 114 26.93 -43.43 -46.98
N GLU A 115 26.73 -42.55 -47.96
CA GLU A 115 26.59 -42.90 -49.38
C GLU A 115 27.89 -43.46 -49.96
N VAL A 116 29.06 -42.98 -49.51
CA VAL A 116 30.38 -43.51 -49.90
C VAL A 116 30.77 -44.78 -49.12
N CYS A 117 30.29 -44.96 -47.89
CA CYS A 117 30.63 -46.08 -47.00
C CYS A 117 29.58 -47.22 -47.03
N GLY A 118 28.37 -46.97 -47.54
CA GLY A 118 27.28 -47.93 -47.65
C GLY A 118 27.53 -49.10 -48.62
N SER A 119 28.71 -49.13 -49.26
CA SER A 119 29.15 -50.26 -50.09
C SER A 119 30.06 -51.25 -49.35
N PHE A 120 30.46 -51.01 -48.09
CA PHE A 120 31.41 -51.91 -47.42
C PHE A 120 31.11 -52.13 -45.92
N ILE A 121 30.65 -53.37 -45.65
CA ILE A 121 30.65 -54.11 -44.38
C ILE A 121 29.55 -53.77 -43.37
N GLY A 122 28.58 -54.69 -43.28
CA GLY A 122 27.85 -54.96 -42.04
C GLY A 122 28.59 -55.96 -41.16
N VAL A 123 28.53 -55.77 -39.84
CA VAL A 123 28.47 -56.79 -38.76
C VAL A 123 28.04 -56.05 -37.48
N PRO A 124 27.07 -56.56 -36.70
CA PRO A 124 26.64 -55.96 -35.43
C PRO A 124 27.49 -56.48 -34.27
N SER A 125 27.89 -55.61 -33.34
CA SER A 125 28.49 -56.04 -32.08
C SER A 125 28.03 -55.18 -30.91
N GLY A 126 27.42 -55.85 -29.93
CA GLY A 126 27.87 -55.77 -28.54
C GLY A 126 27.42 -54.58 -27.70
N TYR A 127 26.25 -54.74 -27.06
CA TYR A 127 25.95 -54.42 -25.66
C TYR A 127 26.80 -53.36 -24.93
N GLY A 128 26.15 -52.24 -24.58
CA GLY A 128 26.59 -51.30 -23.54
C GLY A 128 25.39 -50.67 -22.85
N ALA A 129 24.91 -51.27 -21.76
CA ALA A 129 23.85 -50.72 -20.92
C ALA A 129 24.38 -49.54 -20.07
N PRO A 130 23.69 -48.38 -19.98
CA PRO A 130 24.13 -47.26 -19.14
C PRO A 130 23.92 -47.50 -17.64
N ASN A 131 24.96 -47.21 -16.87
CA ASN A 131 25.05 -47.30 -15.41
C ASN A 131 24.43 -46.06 -14.72
N TYR A 132 23.10 -46.00 -14.55
CA TYR A 132 22.47 -45.02 -13.63
C TYR A 132 21.32 -45.66 -12.83
N LYS A 133 21.40 -45.54 -11.50
CA LYS A 133 20.33 -45.91 -10.56
C LYS A 133 19.30 -44.78 -10.53
N VAL A 134 18.15 -44.98 -11.15
CA VAL A 134 16.97 -44.12 -10.95
C VAL A 134 16.28 -44.56 -9.67
N SER A 135 16.53 -43.85 -8.57
CA SER A 135 15.72 -43.99 -7.35
C SER A 135 14.32 -43.44 -7.63
N HIS A 136 13.34 -44.35 -7.81
CA HIS A 136 11.94 -43.98 -7.71
C HIS A 136 11.63 -43.73 -6.22
N SER A 137 11.60 -42.46 -5.82
CA SER A 137 11.04 -42.08 -4.52
C SER A 137 9.57 -42.45 -4.51
N LYS A 138 9.22 -43.42 -3.66
CA LYS A 138 7.86 -43.84 -3.40
C LYS A 138 7.02 -42.65 -2.97
N THR A 139 5.83 -42.59 -3.56
CA THR A 139 4.61 -41.98 -3.03
C THR A 139 4.55 -41.97 -1.51
N GLY A 140 4.31 -40.79 -0.93
CA GLY A 140 3.89 -40.66 0.47
C GLY A 140 4.78 -39.77 1.34
N GLU A 141 5.33 -38.67 0.82
CA GLU A 141 5.85 -37.63 1.70
C GLU A 141 4.70 -36.72 2.11
N GLU A 142 4.27 -36.89 3.36
CA GLU A 142 3.80 -35.81 4.21
C GLU A 142 4.59 -34.55 3.87
N LYS A 143 3.96 -33.61 3.14
CA LYS A 143 4.45 -32.25 3.06
C LYS A 143 4.39 -31.70 4.47
N THR A 144 5.44 -31.90 5.26
CA THR A 144 5.71 -31.08 6.43
C THR A 144 5.67 -29.65 5.92
N MET A 145 4.58 -28.94 6.19
CA MET A 145 4.49 -27.51 5.93
C MET A 145 5.51 -26.86 6.85
N MET A 146 6.74 -26.74 6.36
CA MET A 146 7.76 -25.93 7.00
C MET A 146 7.18 -24.53 7.12
N SER A 147 7.18 -23.99 8.34
CA SER A 147 6.55 -22.70 8.60
C SER A 147 7.13 -21.63 7.68
N ALA A 148 6.32 -20.65 7.29
CA ALA A 148 6.79 -19.55 6.44
C ALA A 148 8.03 -18.84 7.02
N SER A 149 8.17 -18.83 8.36
CA SER A 149 9.36 -18.34 9.06
C SER A 149 10.60 -19.21 8.79
N ALA A 150 10.49 -20.53 8.88
CA ALA A 150 11.59 -21.45 8.61
C ALA A 150 11.98 -21.45 7.11
N GLN A 151 11.00 -21.29 6.21
CA GLN A 151 11.27 -21.12 4.79
C GLN A 151 12.02 -19.81 4.49
N ALA A 152 11.60 -18.69 5.10
CA ALA A 152 12.28 -17.41 4.94
C ALA A 152 13.71 -17.41 5.51
N GLU A 153 13.92 -18.11 6.63
CA GLU A 153 15.24 -18.24 7.24
C GLU A 153 16.18 -19.10 6.37
N MET A 154 15.69 -20.21 5.83
CA MET A 154 16.44 -21.02 4.86
C MET A 154 16.78 -20.24 3.59
N GLU A 155 15.85 -19.45 3.05
CA GLU A 155 16.12 -18.60 1.88
C GLU A 155 17.16 -17.51 2.17
N LYS A 156 17.10 -16.91 3.37
CA LYS A 156 18.10 -15.94 3.83
C LYS A 156 19.48 -16.59 3.91
N GLN A 157 19.58 -17.78 4.50
CA GLN A 157 20.83 -18.53 4.59
C GLN A 157 21.38 -18.88 3.20
N GLN A 158 20.53 -19.32 2.26
CA GLN A 158 20.94 -19.58 0.88
C GLN A 158 21.48 -18.32 0.18
N LYS A 159 20.85 -17.16 0.38
CA LYS A 159 21.33 -15.88 -0.15
C LYS A 159 22.67 -15.47 0.45
N GLU A 160 22.86 -15.64 1.75
CA GLU A 160 24.12 -15.35 2.43
C GLU A 160 25.25 -16.29 1.97
N GLU A 161 24.96 -17.58 1.80
CA GLU A 161 25.90 -18.55 1.28
C GLU A 161 26.28 -18.26 -0.18
N ALA A 162 25.30 -17.94 -1.03
CA ALA A 162 25.54 -17.52 -2.40
C ALA A 162 26.41 -16.25 -2.47
N LYS A 163 26.15 -15.27 -1.60
CA LYS A 163 26.98 -14.06 -1.47
C LYS A 163 28.41 -14.42 -1.04
N ARG A 164 28.57 -15.32 -0.06
CA ARG A 164 29.88 -15.77 0.43
C ARG A 164 30.66 -16.51 -0.67
N ALA A 165 30.00 -17.40 -1.41
CA ALA A 165 30.58 -18.12 -2.54
C ALA A 165 31.01 -17.15 -3.66
N PHE A 166 30.17 -16.16 -3.98
CA PHE A 166 30.49 -15.13 -4.96
C PHE A 166 31.70 -14.29 -4.52
N LEU A 167 31.72 -13.83 -3.27
CA LEU A 167 32.87 -13.07 -2.73
C LEU A 167 34.14 -13.91 -2.73
N ALA A 168 34.06 -15.20 -2.38
CA ALA A 168 35.20 -16.12 -2.45
C ALA A 168 35.74 -16.22 -3.88
N ALA A 169 34.87 -16.39 -4.87
CA ALA A 169 35.23 -16.43 -6.29
C ALA A 169 35.88 -15.13 -6.78
N VAL A 170 35.37 -13.97 -6.35
CA VAL A 170 35.93 -12.65 -6.71
C VAL A 170 37.27 -12.39 -6.00
N SER A 171 37.42 -12.82 -4.75
CA SER A 171 38.63 -12.62 -3.94
C SER A 171 39.79 -13.53 -4.32
N ARG A 172 39.57 -14.49 -5.22
CA ARG A 172 40.59 -15.44 -5.66
C ARG A 172 41.73 -14.69 -6.33
N LYS A 173 42.88 -14.61 -5.64
CA LYS A 173 44.07 -13.95 -6.17
C LYS A 173 44.62 -14.75 -7.36
N PRO A 174 44.96 -14.10 -8.48
CA PRO A 174 45.69 -14.77 -9.55
C PRO A 174 47.07 -15.20 -9.07
N ASP A 175 47.55 -16.35 -9.55
CA ASP A 175 48.93 -16.76 -9.32
C ASP A 175 49.85 -15.90 -10.19
N MET A 176 50.79 -15.20 -9.55
CA MET A 176 51.66 -14.21 -10.19
C MET A 176 53.12 -14.70 -10.32
N SER A 177 53.40 -15.94 -9.91
CA SER A 177 54.76 -16.50 -9.81
C SER A 177 55.51 -16.58 -11.15
N SER A 178 54.79 -16.75 -12.26
CA SER A 178 55.37 -17.00 -13.60
C SER A 178 55.02 -15.94 -14.66
N VAL A 179 54.52 -14.77 -14.25
CA VAL A 179 54.06 -13.73 -15.18
C VAL A 179 55.20 -12.77 -15.55
N MET A 180 55.37 -12.51 -16.84
CA MET A 180 56.39 -11.59 -17.36
C MET A 180 56.08 -10.13 -16.98
N VAL A 181 57.13 -9.29 -16.85
CA VAL A 181 56.99 -7.87 -16.42
C VAL A 181 56.04 -7.06 -17.29
N ASN A 182 55.99 -7.32 -18.59
CA ASN A 182 55.10 -6.61 -19.50
C ASN A 182 53.62 -7.00 -19.30
N ASP A 183 53.37 -8.28 -19.03
CA ASP A 183 52.03 -8.81 -18.74
C ASP A 183 51.53 -8.35 -17.36
N LEU A 184 52.44 -8.13 -16.40
CA LEU A 184 52.10 -7.50 -15.12
C LEU A 184 51.53 -6.08 -15.31
N LYS A 185 52.15 -5.28 -16.19
CA LYS A 185 51.68 -3.91 -16.47
C LYS A 185 50.29 -3.90 -17.09
N THR A 186 50.02 -4.78 -18.05
CA THR A 186 48.70 -4.88 -18.67
C THR A 186 47.65 -5.35 -17.66
N GLN A 187 47.99 -6.30 -16.79
CA GLN A 187 47.10 -6.78 -15.73
C GLN A 187 46.76 -5.70 -14.70
N ILE A 188 47.73 -4.86 -14.32
CA ILE A 188 47.50 -3.71 -13.43
C ILE A 188 46.50 -2.73 -14.07
N LEU A 189 46.67 -2.41 -15.36
CA LEU A 189 45.75 -1.52 -16.07
C LEU A 189 44.34 -2.12 -16.15
N ASN A 190 44.22 -3.42 -16.44
CA ASN A 190 42.94 -4.12 -16.48
C ASN A 190 42.24 -4.12 -15.12
N LEU A 191 42.98 -4.35 -14.02
CA LEU A 191 42.45 -4.28 -12.67
C LEU A 191 41.99 -2.85 -12.32
N HIS A 192 42.79 -1.84 -12.68
CA HIS A 192 42.43 -0.45 -12.46
C HIS A 192 41.13 -0.07 -13.20
N GLN A 193 41.02 -0.41 -14.49
CA GLN A 193 39.80 -0.18 -15.26
C GLN A 193 38.59 -0.92 -14.67
N ARG A 194 38.79 -2.16 -14.19
CA ARG A 194 37.74 -2.93 -13.53
C ARG A 194 37.28 -2.26 -12.23
N ILE A 195 38.20 -1.74 -11.42
CA ILE A 195 37.87 -1.02 -10.18
C ILE A 195 37.06 0.23 -10.48
N VAL A 196 37.49 1.03 -11.47
CA VAL A 196 36.76 2.26 -11.87
C VAL A 196 35.33 1.93 -12.31
N ARG A 197 35.14 0.86 -13.10
CA ARG A 197 33.81 0.42 -13.51
C ARG A 197 32.95 -0.01 -12.31
N LEU A 198 33.51 -0.83 -11.41
CA LEU A 198 32.79 -1.31 -10.21
C LEU A 198 32.42 -0.18 -9.24
N GLU A 199 33.23 0.87 -9.12
CA GLU A 199 32.89 2.05 -8.33
C GLU A 199 31.75 2.86 -8.97
N GLY A 200 31.70 2.95 -10.31
CA GLY A 200 30.55 3.49 -11.02
C GLY A 200 29.27 2.71 -10.76
N ASP A 201 29.31 1.39 -10.96
CA ASP A 201 28.16 0.50 -10.71
C ASP A 201 27.68 0.59 -9.26
N LYS A 202 28.61 0.71 -8.30
CA LYS A 202 28.30 0.90 -6.87
C LYS A 202 27.57 2.21 -6.61
N TYR A 203 28.01 3.31 -7.22
CA TYR A 203 27.33 4.60 -7.10
C TYR A 203 25.90 4.52 -7.63
N ASP A 204 25.69 3.93 -8.80
CA ASP A 204 24.36 3.79 -9.40
C ASP A 204 23.43 2.91 -8.54
N LEU A 205 23.95 1.80 -8.01
CA LEU A 205 23.22 0.94 -7.08
C LEU A 205 22.87 1.65 -5.77
N GLN A 206 23.78 2.47 -5.24
CA GLN A 206 23.52 3.28 -4.04
C GLN A 206 22.42 4.31 -4.29
N LYS A 207 22.46 5.01 -5.42
CA LYS A 207 21.39 5.95 -5.81
C LYS A 207 20.05 5.26 -6.04
N ARG A 208 20.05 4.07 -6.62
CA ARG A 208 18.84 3.25 -6.74
C ARG A 208 18.30 2.84 -5.36
N HIS A 209 19.18 2.42 -4.45
CA HIS A 209 18.81 2.04 -3.11
C HIS A 209 18.19 3.22 -2.33
N GLU A 210 18.80 4.39 -2.40
CA GLU A 210 18.30 5.63 -1.79
C GLU A 210 16.87 5.98 -2.27
N ARG A 211 16.60 5.84 -3.58
CA ARG A 211 15.24 6.03 -4.13
C ARG A 211 14.25 5.01 -3.58
N LEU A 212 14.62 3.73 -3.54
CA LEU A 212 13.75 2.68 -3.00
C LEU A 212 13.46 2.88 -1.51
N GLU A 213 14.44 3.36 -0.72
CA GLU A 213 14.22 3.68 0.69
C GLU A 213 13.24 4.85 0.86
N TYR A 214 13.32 5.86 0.00
CA TYR A 214 12.36 6.96 -0.01
C TYR A 214 10.94 6.45 -0.30
N ASP A 215 10.78 5.63 -1.34
CA ASP A 215 9.47 5.06 -1.70
C ASP A 215 8.91 4.19 -0.56
N LEU A 216 9.75 3.40 0.10
CA LEU A 216 9.34 2.57 1.24
C LEU A 216 8.89 3.44 2.42
N LYS A 217 9.61 4.53 2.72
CA LYS A 217 9.21 5.50 3.75
C LYS A 217 7.87 6.16 3.41
N GLU A 218 7.66 6.56 2.16
CA GLU A 218 6.40 7.16 1.72
C GLU A 218 5.23 6.17 1.81
N LEU A 219 5.43 4.92 1.38
CA LEU A 219 4.42 3.87 1.50
C LEU A 219 4.06 3.58 2.96
N ARG A 220 5.06 3.55 3.84
CA ARG A 220 4.84 3.36 5.28
C ARG A 220 4.04 4.52 5.88
N GLU A 221 4.34 5.76 5.52
CA GLU A 221 3.60 6.93 5.99
C GLU A 221 2.15 6.91 5.48
N ARG A 222 1.93 6.60 4.19
CA ARG A 222 0.58 6.41 3.63
C ARG A 222 -0.17 5.30 4.35
N GLN A 223 0.49 4.19 4.66
CA GLN A 223 -0.10 3.09 5.42
C GLN A 223 -0.50 3.53 6.83
N ILE A 224 0.36 4.27 7.53
CA ILE A 224 0.06 4.84 8.85
C ILE A 224 -1.15 5.78 8.78
N GLN A 225 -1.21 6.66 7.79
CA GLN A 225 -2.35 7.56 7.59
C GLN A 225 -3.65 6.80 7.31
N MET A 226 -3.61 5.76 6.48
CA MET A 226 -4.78 4.90 6.26
C MET A 226 -5.24 4.22 7.56
N ILE A 227 -4.31 3.73 8.38
CA ILE A 227 -4.63 3.10 9.67
C ILE A 227 -5.24 4.13 10.63
N ARG A 228 -4.67 5.33 10.75
CA ARG A 228 -5.20 6.44 11.56
C ARG A 228 -6.63 6.80 11.14
N HIS A 229 -6.85 7.03 9.84
CA HIS A 229 -8.17 7.38 9.33
C HIS A 229 -9.19 6.25 9.54
N LYS A 230 -8.78 4.99 9.37
CA LYS A 230 -9.63 3.83 9.64
C LYS A 230 -9.98 3.72 11.12
N ALA A 231 -9.02 3.92 12.03
CA ALA A 231 -9.25 3.92 13.46
C ALA A 231 -10.21 5.03 13.88
N GLN A 232 -9.99 6.25 13.38
CA GLN A 232 -10.87 7.40 13.62
C GLN A 232 -12.31 7.13 13.13
N LYS A 233 -12.47 6.54 11.94
CA LYS A 233 -13.80 6.15 11.40
C LYS A 233 -14.48 5.09 12.26
N MET A 234 -13.72 4.15 12.82
CA MET A 234 -14.23 3.13 13.74
C MET A 234 -14.43 3.65 15.17
N GLY A 235 -14.01 4.88 15.47
CA GLY A 235 -14.08 5.47 16.80
C GLY A 235 -13.05 4.91 17.78
N LEU A 236 -11.97 4.30 17.27
CA LEU A 236 -10.82 3.86 18.05
C LEU A 236 -9.75 4.97 18.07
N ASP A 237 -8.88 4.93 19.07
CA ASP A 237 -7.80 5.90 19.21
C ASP A 237 -6.80 5.79 18.02
N PRO A 238 -6.65 6.86 17.21
CA PRO A 238 -5.78 6.85 16.03
C PRO A 238 -4.29 6.65 16.37
N ASP A 239 -3.83 7.09 17.54
CA ASP A 239 -2.42 7.02 17.91
C ASP A 239 -2.06 5.62 18.43
N GLU A 240 -2.96 4.98 19.20
CA GLU A 240 -2.81 3.58 19.62
C GLU A 240 -2.85 2.64 18.40
N ALA A 241 -3.70 2.92 17.41
CA ALA A 241 -3.81 2.09 16.20
C ALA A 241 -2.61 2.20 15.26
N ALA A 242 -1.99 3.38 15.15
CA ALA A 242 -0.87 3.63 14.26
C ALA A 242 0.47 3.14 14.83
N SER A 243 0.64 3.21 16.15
CA SER A 243 1.91 2.89 16.82
C SER A 243 1.99 1.43 17.30
N SER A 244 0.85 0.75 17.45
CA SER A 244 0.79 -0.60 17.98
C SER A 244 1.07 -1.65 16.91
N LEU A 245 1.96 -2.60 17.21
CA LEU A 245 2.12 -3.84 16.42
C LEU A 245 0.87 -4.72 16.49
N HIS A 246 0.09 -4.58 17.57
CA HIS A 246 -1.11 -5.35 17.83
C HIS A 246 -2.36 -4.58 17.38
N PRO A 247 -3.44 -5.26 16.99
CA PRO A 247 -4.69 -4.60 16.64
C PRO A 247 -5.15 -3.62 17.74
N PRO A 248 -5.71 -2.45 17.37
CA PRO A 248 -6.12 -1.45 18.36
C PRO A 248 -7.23 -1.99 19.26
N LYS A 249 -7.20 -1.60 20.54
CA LYS A 249 -8.18 -2.05 21.53
C LYS A 249 -9.56 -1.51 21.17
N ILE A 250 -10.53 -2.42 21.09
CA ILE A 250 -11.92 -2.07 20.83
C ILE A 250 -12.57 -1.68 22.16
N THR A 251 -13.22 -0.52 22.22
CA THR A 251 -14.03 -0.13 23.38
C THR A 251 -15.27 -1.03 23.44
N VAL A 252 -15.36 -1.88 24.45
CA VAL A 252 -16.54 -2.74 24.69
C VAL A 252 -17.72 -2.00 25.33
N ALA A 253 -17.52 -0.74 25.76
CA ALA A 253 -18.59 0.11 26.25
C ALA A 253 -19.35 0.74 25.08
N SER A 254 -20.68 0.61 25.10
CA SER A 254 -21.55 1.25 24.10
C SER A 254 -21.57 2.76 24.32
N LYS A 255 -21.53 3.56 23.23
CA LYS A 255 -21.70 5.03 23.30
C LYS A 255 -23.09 5.45 23.83
N PHE A 256 -24.03 4.51 23.89
CA PHE A 256 -25.39 4.70 24.40
C PHE A 256 -25.59 4.20 25.83
N ASP A 257 -24.53 3.71 26.48
CA ASP A 257 -24.62 3.23 27.84
C ASP A 257 -24.82 4.44 28.78
N ARG A 258 -25.99 4.50 29.42
CA ARG A 258 -26.41 5.68 30.21
C ARG A 258 -25.67 5.76 31.55
N GLN A 259 -25.01 4.69 31.95
CA GLN A 259 -24.09 4.63 33.09
C GLN A 259 -22.79 3.99 32.63
N THR A 260 -21.67 4.62 33.00
CA THR A 260 -20.34 4.03 32.79
C THR A 260 -20.23 2.75 33.61
N ASP A 261 -20.14 1.62 32.91
CA ASP A 261 -19.95 0.31 33.54
C ASP A 261 -18.64 0.28 34.34
N GLN A 262 -18.75 0.21 35.67
CA GLN A 262 -17.62 0.19 36.61
C GLN A 262 -16.98 -1.21 36.72
N ARG A 263 -17.50 -2.22 36.02
CA ARG A 263 -16.97 -3.60 36.05
C ARG A 263 -15.63 -3.69 35.30
N SER A 264 -14.76 -4.59 35.75
CA SER A 264 -13.45 -4.81 35.12
C SER A 264 -13.59 -5.34 33.69
N PHE A 265 -12.51 -5.33 32.89
CA PHE A 265 -12.55 -5.90 31.53
C PHE A 265 -12.90 -7.40 31.56
N GLY A 266 -12.40 -8.15 32.55
CA GLY A 266 -12.70 -9.58 32.71
C GLY A 266 -14.18 -9.83 32.93
N ASP A 267 -14.77 -9.10 33.89
CA ASP A 267 -16.19 -9.23 34.25
C ASP A 267 -17.12 -8.85 33.09
N ARG A 268 -16.77 -7.80 32.34
CA ARG A 268 -17.52 -7.40 31.14
C ARG A 268 -17.43 -8.44 30.04
N ARG A 269 -16.23 -8.98 29.79
CA ARG A 269 -16.05 -10.05 28.80
C ARG A 269 -16.90 -11.27 29.15
N GLU A 270 -16.88 -11.71 30.41
CA GLU A 270 -17.66 -12.84 30.86
C GLU A 270 -19.17 -12.62 30.69
N LEU A 271 -19.66 -11.41 30.99
CA LEU A 271 -21.07 -11.04 30.82
C LEU A 271 -21.54 -11.07 29.34
N PHE A 272 -20.67 -10.67 28.41
CA PHE A 272 -20.97 -10.66 26.98
C PHE A 272 -20.77 -12.02 26.30
N GLU A 273 -19.81 -12.82 26.76
CA GLU A 273 -19.60 -14.20 26.28
C GLU A 273 -20.67 -15.16 26.83
N HIS A 274 -21.17 -14.92 28.05
CA HIS A 274 -22.19 -15.73 28.71
C HIS A 274 -23.41 -14.88 29.07
N PRO A 275 -24.18 -14.39 28.07
CA PRO A 275 -25.35 -13.58 28.34
C PRO A 275 -26.32 -14.40 29.19
N ALA A 276 -26.79 -13.82 30.30
CA ALA A 276 -27.77 -14.46 31.17
C ALA A 276 -29.07 -14.69 30.37
N ILE A 277 -29.24 -15.92 29.87
CA ILE A 277 -30.46 -16.35 29.19
C ILE A 277 -31.57 -16.32 30.24
N LYS A 278 -32.47 -15.34 30.14
CA LYS A 278 -33.66 -15.30 30.98
C LYS A 278 -34.43 -16.60 30.76
N LYS A 279 -34.39 -17.50 31.75
CA LYS A 279 -35.15 -18.74 31.74
C LYS A 279 -36.60 -18.37 31.44
N ARG A 280 -37.18 -18.95 30.38
CA ARG A 280 -38.61 -18.75 30.10
C ARG A 280 -39.36 -19.14 31.37
N LEU A 281 -40.09 -18.18 31.94
CA LEU A 281 -40.97 -18.47 33.07
C LEU A 281 -41.86 -19.63 32.62
N LYS A 282 -41.87 -20.71 33.40
CA LYS A 282 -42.76 -21.83 33.12
C LYS A 282 -44.16 -21.25 33.17
N ILE A 283 -44.84 -21.22 32.02
CA ILE A 283 -46.25 -20.88 31.97
C ILE A 283 -46.91 -21.98 32.81
N ALA A 284 -47.31 -21.64 34.03
CA ALA A 284 -48.12 -22.52 34.84
C ALA A 284 -49.44 -22.69 34.07
N ARG A 285 -49.57 -23.80 33.35
CA ARG A 285 -50.86 -24.25 32.84
C ARG A 285 -51.62 -24.73 34.07
N GLY A 286 -52.26 -23.79 34.75
CA GLY A 286 -53.06 -24.10 35.92
C GLY A 286 -54.13 -25.11 35.53
N THR A 287 -54.11 -26.29 36.15
CA THR A 287 -55.37 -26.73 36.72
C THR A 287 -55.63 -25.75 37.87
N ALA A 288 -56.82 -25.18 37.97
CA ALA A 288 -57.16 -24.14 38.93
C ALA A 288 -57.16 -24.62 40.41
N ARG A 289 -56.36 -25.63 40.74
CA ARG A 289 -56.20 -26.21 42.06
C ARG A 289 -54.84 -25.77 42.62
N PRO A 290 -54.81 -25.06 43.76
CA PRO A 290 -53.57 -24.79 44.48
C PRO A 290 -52.83 -26.10 44.77
N PRO A 291 -51.49 -26.10 44.79
CA PRO A 291 -50.71 -27.27 45.20
C PRO A 291 -51.18 -27.80 46.58
N PRO A 292 -51.23 -29.13 46.81
CA PRO A 292 -51.72 -29.73 48.06
C PRO A 292 -51.03 -29.27 49.35
N ASP A 293 -49.82 -28.71 49.22
CA ASP A 293 -48.97 -28.25 50.32
C ASP A 293 -49.22 -26.77 50.66
N TRP A 294 -50.05 -26.08 49.88
CA TRP A 294 -50.47 -24.72 50.16
C TRP A 294 -51.53 -24.72 51.27
N GLY A 295 -51.11 -24.42 52.51
CA GLY A 295 -52.00 -24.28 53.66
C GLY A 295 -51.82 -25.32 54.77
N ARG A 296 -50.87 -26.27 54.63
CA ARG A 296 -50.41 -27.07 55.76
C ARG A 296 -49.19 -26.40 56.39
N LYS A 297 -49.42 -25.63 57.46
CA LYS A 297 -48.36 -25.34 58.42
C LYS A 297 -48.39 -26.49 59.42
N GLU A 298 -47.38 -27.34 59.44
CA GLU A 298 -47.13 -28.16 60.63
C GLU A 298 -46.68 -27.20 61.73
N ASN A 299 -47.62 -26.83 62.61
CA ASN A 299 -47.30 -26.12 63.83
C ASN A 299 -46.83 -27.16 64.86
N GLU A 300 -45.56 -27.54 64.81
CA GLU A 300 -44.95 -28.44 65.82
C GLU A 300 -44.66 -27.74 67.18
N GLU A 301 -44.96 -26.45 67.33
CA GLU A 301 -44.62 -25.69 68.54
C GLU A 301 -45.73 -25.58 69.61
N LEU A 302 -46.83 -26.35 69.54
CA LEU A 302 -47.96 -26.22 70.47
C LEU A 302 -48.50 -27.52 71.11
N GLU A 303 -47.68 -28.58 71.26
CA GLU A 303 -48.07 -29.78 72.05
C GLU A 303 -46.98 -30.25 73.05
N GLN A 304 -46.19 -29.31 73.58
CA GLN A 304 -45.46 -29.52 74.85
C GLN A 304 -45.72 -28.36 75.83
N ILE A 305 -46.99 -28.16 76.17
CA ILE A 305 -47.48 -27.80 77.52
C ILE A 305 -48.70 -28.66 77.80
#